data_AF-A0A422NMR1-F1
#
_entry.id   AF-A0A422NMR1-F1
#
_cell.length_a   1.000
_cell.length_b   1.000
_cell.length_c   1.000
_cell.angle_alpha   90.00
_cell.angle_beta   90.00
_cell.angle_gamma   90.00
#
_symmetry.space_group_name_H-M   'P 1'
#
loop_
_entity.id
_entity.type
_entity.pdbx_description
1 polymer ?
#
loop_
_entity_poly.entity_id
_entity_poly.type
_entity_poly.pdbx_seq_one_letter_code
_entity_poly.pdbx_strand_id
1 'polypeptide(L)'
;MRGTGAVGEGGAMAYTFQHPPQTFVRPQYRDPNGSRGRKQYANIMHDRRVYRGSTYAATPMSTYAVEEQAREERELLRRKKEMAQRAASIKRRKELDTARKKLATPPPVAGRQHIEVQTEEFLEELKDEVEAVPQETQTDPMLDRPATPKYVPVKSGRDAESQINEGDLFHFDDAVDPILDVMVGKTLEQAMLEVLQEEELELLRQQQLEFEQRRKEELLEAQRLEAREKRLFEEKERRKKQEIERIKREKETREKLQARQFAKVYLMNLENRVFARLQDEGWFCDRVLHEVEFDFFPWLMEEVEQVLAKKRRARVLVDDLIRQVVAMQLES
;
A
#
# COMPACT_ATOMS: atom_id res chain seq x y z
N MET A 1 18.09 -35.66 64.50
CA MET A 1 19.19 -35.97 63.56
C MET A 1 18.73 -35.69 62.14
N ARG A 2 19.59 -35.02 61.37
CA ARG A 2 19.52 -34.71 59.92
C ARG A 2 18.49 -33.66 59.50
N GLY A 3 19.03 -32.46 59.24
CA GLY A 3 18.42 -31.48 58.35
C GLY A 3 18.87 -31.66 56.90
N THR A 4 18.49 -30.67 56.10
CA THR A 4 18.84 -30.26 54.72
C THR A 4 17.50 -29.82 54.09
N GLY A 5 17.29 -28.69 53.44
CA GLY A 5 18.14 -27.66 52.85
C GLY A 5 17.29 -27.04 51.72
N ALA A 6 16.98 -25.75 51.79
CA ALA A 6 16.30 -25.00 50.72
C ALA A 6 16.87 -23.58 50.78
N VAL A 7 17.99 -23.28 50.12
CA VAL A 7 18.15 -22.93 48.69
C VAL A 7 17.22 -21.78 48.27
N GLY A 8 17.78 -20.57 48.30
CA GLY A 8 17.88 -19.73 47.10
C GLY A 8 16.74 -18.74 46.88
N GLU A 9 16.92 -17.54 47.41
CA GLU A 9 16.27 -16.31 46.93
C GLU A 9 16.52 -16.12 45.43
N GLY A 10 15.45 -16.20 44.64
CA GLY A 10 15.41 -15.80 43.24
C GLY A 10 14.33 -14.75 43.07
N GLY A 11 14.66 -13.49 43.33
CA GLY A 11 13.77 -12.35 43.12
C GLY A 11 13.47 -12.14 41.64
N ALA A 12 12.42 -12.80 41.14
CA ALA A 12 11.80 -12.45 39.87
C ALA A 12 11.04 -11.13 40.06
N MET A 13 11.68 -10.01 39.72
CA MET A 13 11.03 -8.70 39.63
C MET A 13 9.99 -8.72 38.51
N ALA A 14 8.77 -9.16 38.83
CA ALA A 14 7.62 -9.03 37.96
C ALA A 14 7.28 -7.54 37.83
N TYR A 15 7.66 -6.95 36.69
CA TYR A 15 7.25 -5.60 36.30
C TYR A 15 5.73 -5.59 36.09
N THR A 16 4.98 -5.22 37.13
CA THR A 16 3.54 -5.04 37.04
C THR A 16 3.25 -3.64 36.51
N PHE A 17 3.05 -3.53 35.18
CA PHE A 17 2.63 -2.27 34.54
C PHE A 17 1.16 -2.01 34.84
N GLN A 18 0.87 -1.23 35.88
CA GLN A 18 -0.47 -0.73 36.19
C GLN A 18 -0.63 0.70 35.66
N HIS A 19 -0.99 0.82 34.38
CA HIS A 19 -1.60 2.04 33.86
C HIS A 19 -2.91 1.66 33.17
N PRO A 20 -4.05 2.31 33.48
CA PRO A 20 -5.28 2.11 32.72
C PRO A 20 -5.02 2.48 31.25
N PRO A 21 -5.62 1.76 30.28
CA PRO A 21 -5.40 2.04 28.86
C PRO A 21 -5.86 3.46 28.53
N GLN A 22 -4.91 4.37 28.32
CA GLN A 22 -5.20 5.73 27.90
C GLN A 22 -5.41 5.72 26.38
N THR A 23 -6.64 5.98 25.94
CA THR A 23 -6.95 6.12 24.52
C THR A 23 -6.36 7.42 24.00
N PHE A 24 -5.55 7.33 22.94
CA PHE A 24 -4.99 8.50 22.28
C PHE A 24 -6.09 9.25 21.52
N VAL A 25 -6.54 10.39 22.06
CA VAL A 25 -7.54 11.24 21.40
C VAL A 25 -6.84 12.07 20.33
N ARG A 26 -7.17 11.84 19.06
CA ARG A 26 -6.70 12.72 17.99
C ARG A 26 -7.41 14.08 18.12
N PRO A 27 -6.68 15.20 18.19
CA PRO A 27 -7.32 16.51 18.15
C PRO A 27 -8.05 16.69 16.82
N GLN A 28 -9.30 17.15 16.90
CA GLN A 28 -10.21 17.26 15.76
C GLN A 28 -9.94 18.53 14.92
N TYR A 29 -9.10 19.44 15.42
CA TYR A 29 -8.74 20.68 14.76
C TYR A 29 -7.22 20.88 14.78
N ARG A 30 -6.68 21.49 13.72
CA ARG A 30 -5.27 21.87 13.63
C ARG A 30 -5.11 23.26 14.25
N ASP A 31 -4.41 23.35 15.37
CA ASP A 31 -4.08 24.64 15.97
C ASP A 31 -3.22 25.48 14.99
N PRO A 32 -3.64 26.70 14.62
CA PRO A 32 -2.87 27.57 13.72
C PRO A 32 -1.60 28.13 14.39
N ASN A 33 -1.51 28.08 15.72
CA ASN A 33 -0.35 28.58 16.49
C ASN A 33 0.53 27.46 17.11
N GLY A 34 0.28 26.20 16.74
CA GLY A 34 1.06 25.05 17.18
C GLY A 34 2.36 24.94 16.39
N SER A 35 3.45 25.46 16.98
CA SER A 35 4.85 25.28 16.57
C SER A 35 5.11 24.16 15.55
N ARG A 36 5.58 24.55 14.36
CA ARG A 36 6.30 23.67 13.43
C ARG A 36 7.51 23.09 14.18
N GLY A 37 7.39 21.90 14.78
CA GLY A 37 8.55 21.34 15.47
C GLY A 37 8.41 20.14 16.40
N ARG A 38 7.21 19.58 16.64
CA ARG A 38 7.15 18.23 17.21
C ARG A 38 6.94 17.23 16.09
N LYS A 39 8.06 16.67 15.59
CA LYS A 39 8.06 15.37 14.92
C LYS A 39 7.41 14.41 15.92
N GLN A 40 6.11 14.17 15.75
CA GLN A 40 5.45 13.07 16.42
C GLN A 40 6.22 11.83 15.96
N TYR A 41 6.94 11.20 16.88
CA TYR A 41 7.51 9.88 16.64
C TYR A 41 6.31 8.97 16.36
N ALA A 42 6.00 8.79 15.07
CA ALA A 42 5.05 7.79 14.66
C ALA A 42 5.69 6.46 15.03
N ASN A 43 5.06 5.72 15.95
CA ASN A 43 5.50 4.38 16.28
C ASN A 43 5.69 3.62 14.96
N ILE A 44 6.92 3.17 14.69
CA ILE A 44 7.29 2.34 13.54
C ILE A 44 6.33 1.15 13.43
N MET A 45 5.83 0.68 14.58
CA MET A 45 4.48 0.14 14.84
C MET A 45 3.49 0.14 13.67
N HIS A 46 3.10 1.35 13.30
CA HIS A 46 1.92 1.68 12.50
C HIS A 46 2.31 2.43 11.22
N ASP A 47 3.59 2.48 10.90
CA ASP A 47 4.08 3.10 9.67
C ASP A 47 3.75 2.19 8.48
N ARG A 48 2.94 2.70 7.55
CA ARG A 48 2.50 1.98 6.33
C ARG A 48 3.67 1.66 5.40
N ARG A 49 4.81 2.32 5.57
CA ARG A 49 6.04 2.06 4.78
C ARG A 49 6.85 0.88 5.31
N VAL A 50 6.56 0.41 6.53
CA VAL A 50 7.29 -0.67 7.18
C VAL A 50 6.54 -1.97 6.97
N TYR A 51 7.04 -2.79 6.05
CA TYR A 51 6.46 -4.11 5.77
C TYR A 51 6.77 -5.07 6.92
N ARG A 52 5.73 -5.58 7.57
CA ARG A 52 5.82 -6.50 8.71
C ARG A 52 5.46 -7.90 8.24
N GLY A 53 6.44 -8.61 7.69
CA GLY A 53 6.25 -9.96 7.18
C GLY A 53 7.44 -10.40 6.34
N SER A 54 7.55 -11.70 6.08
CA SER A 54 8.56 -12.25 5.16
C SER A 54 8.32 -11.71 3.76
N THR A 55 9.32 -11.06 3.15
CA THR A 55 9.30 -10.57 1.75
C THR A 55 9.58 -11.68 0.74
N TYR A 56 9.83 -12.90 1.20
CA TYR A 56 10.13 -14.08 0.40
C TYR A 56 9.24 -15.25 0.84
N ALA A 57 7.95 -15.20 0.50
CA ALA A 57 7.09 -16.37 0.27
C ALA A 57 5.66 -15.87 0.05
N ALA A 58 5.18 -15.88 -1.19
CA ALA A 58 3.76 -16.02 -1.41
C ALA A 58 3.42 -17.46 -1.01
N THR A 59 2.97 -17.68 0.23
CA THR A 59 2.33 -18.94 0.59
C THR A 59 1.12 -19.09 -0.35
N PRO A 60 1.06 -20.11 -1.21
CA PRO A 60 -0.11 -20.32 -2.06
C PRO A 60 -1.29 -20.59 -1.14
N MET A 61 -2.13 -19.56 -0.98
CA MET A 61 -3.35 -19.66 -0.19
C MET A 61 -4.31 -20.60 -0.92
N SER A 62 -4.80 -21.62 -0.21
CA SER A 62 -5.83 -22.53 -0.73
C SER A 62 -7.04 -21.74 -1.20
N THR A 63 -7.71 -22.20 -2.27
CA THR A 63 -8.93 -21.57 -2.82
C THR A 63 -10.00 -21.36 -1.74
N TYR A 64 -10.07 -22.25 -0.75
CA TYR A 64 -10.95 -22.14 0.41
C TYR A 64 -10.63 -20.92 1.30
N ALA A 65 -9.34 -20.62 1.52
CA ALA A 65 -8.91 -19.49 2.34
C ALA A 65 -9.17 -18.13 1.66
N VAL A 66 -9.16 -18.09 0.32
CA VAL A 66 -9.51 -16.89 -0.46
C VAL A 66 -11.01 -16.60 -0.38
N GLU A 67 -11.85 -17.65 -0.44
CA GLU A 67 -13.31 -17.50 -0.31
C GLU A 67 -13.74 -17.09 1.10
N GLU A 68 -13.06 -17.58 2.14
CA GLU A 68 -13.35 -17.20 3.53
C GLU A 68 -13.03 -15.72 3.79
N GLN A 69 -11.85 -15.24 3.33
CA GLN A 69 -11.47 -13.83 3.43
C GLN A 69 -12.43 -12.91 2.66
N ALA A 70 -12.87 -13.32 1.47
CA ALA A 70 -13.85 -12.54 0.70
C ALA A 70 -15.22 -12.45 1.39
N ARG A 71 -15.62 -13.47 2.18
CA ARG A 71 -16.84 -13.44 3.00
C ARG A 71 -16.68 -12.50 4.19
N GLU A 72 -15.55 -12.57 4.90
CA GLU A 72 -15.24 -11.68 6.02
C GLU A 72 -15.18 -10.20 5.59
N GLU A 73 -14.54 -9.90 4.45
CA GLU A 73 -14.49 -8.54 3.90
C GLU A 73 -15.89 -8.00 3.53
N ARG A 74 -16.75 -8.85 2.96
CA ARG A 74 -18.15 -8.47 2.66
C ARG A 74 -18.95 -8.19 3.93
N GLU A 75 -18.73 -8.98 4.99
CA GLU A 75 -19.41 -8.77 6.26
C GLU A 75 -18.94 -7.50 6.98
N LEU A 76 -17.62 -7.23 6.95
CA LEU A 76 -17.05 -5.99 7.47
C LEU A 76 -17.55 -4.76 6.71
N LEU A 77 -17.68 -4.85 5.38
CA LEU A 77 -18.28 -3.79 4.56
C LEU A 77 -19.76 -3.58 4.90
N ARG A 78 -20.53 -4.65 5.14
CA ARG A 78 -21.93 -4.56 5.60
C ARG A 78 -22.02 -3.84 6.95
N ARG A 79 -21.21 -4.25 7.92
CA ARG A 79 -21.16 -3.65 9.27
C ARG A 79 -20.73 -2.17 9.23
N LYS A 80 -19.78 -1.79 8.37
CA LYS A 80 -19.41 -0.39 8.15
C LYS A 80 -20.55 0.44 7.55
N LYS A 81 -21.28 -0.11 6.58
CA LYS A 81 -22.46 0.57 5.99
C LYS A 81 -23.57 0.76 7.01
N GLU A 82 -23.87 -0.24 7.83
CA GLU A 82 -24.87 -0.15 8.91
C GLU A 82 -24.49 0.91 9.95
N MET A 83 -23.22 0.97 10.36
CA MET A 83 -22.71 1.99 11.29
C MET A 83 -22.78 3.40 10.68
N ALA A 84 -22.43 3.55 9.40
CA ALA A 84 -22.53 4.82 8.69
C ALA A 84 -23.99 5.29 8.55
N GLN A 85 -24.92 4.38 8.27
CA GLN A 85 -26.35 4.68 8.22
C GLN A 85 -26.92 5.08 9.59
N ARG A 86 -26.52 4.40 10.67
CA ARG A 86 -26.88 4.79 12.05
C ARG A 86 -26.31 6.16 12.43
N ALA A 87 -25.08 6.46 12.05
CA ALA A 87 -24.48 7.78 12.32
C ALA A 87 -25.22 8.90 11.54
N ALA A 88 -25.58 8.64 10.28
CA ALA A 88 -26.33 9.58 9.45
C ALA A 88 -27.74 9.85 9.98
N SER A 89 -28.46 8.82 10.48
CA SER A 89 -29.79 8.99 11.05
C SER A 89 -29.76 9.78 12.37
N ILE A 90 -28.75 9.55 13.22
CA ILE A 90 -28.54 10.33 14.45
C ILE A 90 -28.25 11.80 14.11
N LYS A 91 -27.43 12.06 13.08
CA LYS A 91 -27.12 13.43 12.64
C LYS A 91 -28.38 14.16 12.15
N ARG A 92 -29.18 13.53 11.29
CA ARG A 92 -30.47 14.10 10.81
C ARG A 92 -31.43 14.39 11.97
N ARG A 93 -31.54 13.49 12.94
CA ARG A 93 -32.40 13.70 14.13
C ARG A 93 -31.93 14.90 14.95
N LYS A 94 -30.62 15.07 15.16
CA LYS A 94 -30.06 16.24 15.85
C LYS A 94 -30.31 17.53 15.09
N GLU A 95 -30.17 17.53 13.76
CA GLU A 95 -30.45 18.69 12.89
C GLU A 95 -31.92 19.09 12.93
N LEU A 96 -32.85 18.12 12.94
CA LEU A 96 -34.28 18.39 13.09
C LEU A 96 -34.63 18.94 14.49
N ASP A 97 -34.03 18.41 15.55
CA ASP A 97 -34.22 18.93 16.91
C ASP A 97 -33.66 20.36 17.06
N THR A 98 -32.52 20.68 16.43
CA THR A 98 -31.98 22.04 16.47
C THR A 98 -32.81 23.00 15.63
N ALA A 99 -33.32 22.58 14.47
CA ALA A 99 -34.24 23.38 13.67
C ALA A 99 -35.56 23.66 14.43
N ARG A 100 -36.12 22.66 15.11
CA ARG A 100 -37.31 22.83 15.98
C ARG A 100 -37.06 23.80 17.13
N LYS A 101 -35.89 23.75 17.76
CA LYS A 101 -35.50 24.70 18.82
C LYS A 101 -35.32 26.13 18.33
N LYS A 102 -34.95 26.33 17.05
CA LYS A 102 -34.83 27.66 16.44
C LYS A 102 -36.18 28.31 16.10
N LEU A 103 -37.20 27.50 15.81
CA LEU A 103 -38.56 27.96 15.49
C LEU A 103 -39.47 28.08 16.72
N ALA A 104 -39.03 27.61 17.89
CA ALA A 104 -39.81 27.62 19.12
C ALA A 104 -39.57 28.90 19.94
N THR A 105 -40.60 29.35 20.65
CA THR A 105 -40.49 30.37 21.70
C THR A 105 -39.42 29.94 22.71
N PRO A 106 -38.48 30.83 23.10
CA PRO A 106 -37.41 30.50 24.03
C PRO A 106 -37.97 29.92 25.34
N PRO A 107 -37.24 28.98 25.99
CA PRO A 107 -37.71 28.36 27.21
C PRO A 107 -37.85 29.38 28.34
N PRO A 108 -38.82 29.19 29.26
CA PRO A 108 -39.01 30.08 30.40
C PRO A 108 -37.77 30.11 31.30
N VAL A 109 -37.47 31.29 31.83
CA VAL A 109 -36.38 31.51 32.80
C VAL A 109 -36.66 30.68 34.06
N ALA A 110 -35.61 30.06 34.62
CA ALA A 110 -35.73 29.19 35.79
C ALA A 110 -36.48 29.89 36.95
N GLY A 111 -37.59 29.29 37.39
CA GLY A 111 -38.47 29.83 38.43
C GLY A 111 -39.69 30.61 37.93
N ARG A 112 -39.89 30.74 36.60
CA ARG A 112 -41.09 31.33 36.00
C ARG A 112 -41.77 30.34 35.06
N GLN A 113 -43.10 30.37 34.98
CA GLN A 113 -43.89 29.60 34.03
C GLN A 113 -44.47 30.56 32.97
N HIS A 114 -44.44 30.17 31.70
CA HIS A 114 -45.17 30.90 30.66
C HIS A 114 -46.66 30.60 30.78
N ILE A 115 -47.48 31.65 30.75
CA ILE A 115 -48.94 31.56 30.75
C ILE A 115 -49.41 32.08 29.39
N GLU A 116 -50.29 31.33 28.74
CA GLU A 116 -50.95 31.76 27.50
C GLU A 116 -51.95 32.85 27.84
N VAL A 117 -51.67 34.07 27.39
CA VAL A 117 -52.56 35.23 27.57
C VAL A 117 -53.45 35.31 26.33
N GLN A 118 -54.75 35.45 26.55
CA GLN A 118 -55.74 35.55 25.49
C GLN A 118 -55.56 36.89 24.76
N THR A 119 -54.85 36.87 23.63
CA THR A 119 -54.57 38.05 22.78
C THR A 119 -55.59 38.21 21.65
N GLU A 120 -56.63 37.38 21.64
CA GLU A 120 -57.73 37.49 20.68
C GLU A 120 -58.73 38.55 21.18
N GLU A 121 -59.20 39.40 20.26
CA GLU A 121 -60.12 40.49 20.56
C GLU A 121 -61.51 39.92 20.92
N PHE A 122 -61.86 39.95 22.22
CA PHE A 122 -63.14 39.44 22.73
C PHE A 122 -64.13 40.60 22.94
N LEU A 123 -65.13 40.72 22.08
CA LEU A 123 -66.21 41.71 22.16
C LEU A 123 -67.56 41.00 22.43
N GLU A 124 -68.16 41.26 23.59
CA GLU A 124 -69.54 40.86 23.91
C GLU A 124 -70.52 41.99 23.58
N GLU A 125 -71.46 41.72 22.67
CA GLU A 125 -72.61 42.62 22.43
C GLU A 125 -73.72 42.35 23.47
N LEU A 126 -73.79 43.20 24.49
CA LEU A 126 -74.87 43.19 25.47
C LEU A 126 -76.15 43.78 24.86
N LYS A 127 -77.20 42.96 24.68
CA LYS A 127 -78.54 43.40 24.27
C LYS A 127 -79.48 43.25 25.47
N ASP A 128 -79.83 44.36 26.11
CA ASP A 128 -80.93 44.41 27.08
C ASP A 128 -82.26 44.42 26.32
N GLU A 129 -82.99 43.31 26.35
CA GLU A 129 -84.35 43.24 25.85
C GLU A 129 -85.31 43.89 26.87
N VAL A 130 -85.93 45.00 26.48
CA VAL A 130 -86.91 45.70 27.31
C VAL A 130 -88.26 44.99 27.23
N GLU A 131 -88.80 44.61 28.39
CA GLU A 131 -90.09 43.93 28.51
C GLU A 131 -91.25 44.90 28.21
N ALA A 132 -91.95 44.67 27.09
CA ALA A 132 -93.12 45.45 26.70
C ALA A 132 -94.40 44.80 27.23
N VAL A 133 -95.04 45.46 28.20
CA VAL A 133 -96.35 45.06 28.73
C VAL A 133 -97.46 45.72 27.91
N PRO A 134 -98.41 44.96 27.33
CA PRO A 134 -99.55 45.56 26.65
C PRO A 134 -100.51 46.16 27.68
N GLN A 135 -100.74 47.47 27.58
CA GLN A 135 -101.74 48.20 28.35
C GLN A 135 -102.76 48.81 27.38
N GLU A 136 -104.01 48.38 27.49
CA GLU A 136 -105.10 48.90 26.65
C GLU A 136 -105.80 50.06 27.35
N THR A 137 -105.81 51.23 26.70
CA THR A 137 -106.59 52.40 27.13
C THR A 137 -107.54 52.84 26.02
N GLN A 138 -108.81 53.01 26.37
CA GLN A 138 -109.85 53.56 25.50
C GLN A 138 -109.51 55.03 25.20
N THR A 139 -109.19 55.32 23.94
CA THR A 139 -108.85 56.66 23.45
C THR A 139 -109.89 57.10 22.42
N ASP A 140 -110.42 58.31 22.61
CA ASP A 140 -111.23 58.98 21.59
C ASP A 140 -110.40 59.20 20.31
N PRO A 141 -111.01 59.10 19.11
CA PRO A 141 -110.29 59.28 17.86
C PRO A 141 -109.77 60.72 17.69
N MET A 142 -108.48 60.88 17.92
CA MET A 142 -107.74 62.11 17.67
C MET A 142 -107.61 62.29 16.14
N LEU A 143 -108.20 63.36 15.60
CA LEU A 143 -108.03 63.70 14.18
C LEU A 143 -106.58 64.14 13.91
N ASP A 144 -105.92 63.47 12.97
CA ASP A 144 -104.52 63.73 12.61
C ASP A 144 -104.35 65.14 12.03
N ARG A 145 -103.55 65.95 12.74
CA ARG A 145 -102.99 67.18 12.21
C ARG A 145 -101.87 66.80 11.22
N PRO A 146 -101.79 67.38 10.01
CA PRO A 146 -100.68 67.11 9.11
C PRO A 146 -99.34 67.45 9.78
N ALA A 147 -98.34 66.59 9.59
CA ALA A 147 -97.02 66.75 10.20
C ALA A 147 -96.43 68.12 9.84
N THR A 148 -96.04 68.89 10.87
CA THR A 148 -95.33 70.15 10.67
C THR A 148 -94.06 69.89 9.86
N PRO A 149 -93.83 70.61 8.75
CA PRO A 149 -92.65 70.38 7.91
C PRO A 149 -91.38 70.60 8.73
N LYS A 150 -90.41 69.69 8.56
CA LYS A 150 -89.10 69.79 9.23
C LYS A 150 -88.39 71.06 8.75
N TYR A 151 -88.07 71.96 9.66
CA TYR A 151 -87.25 73.13 9.36
C TYR A 151 -85.82 72.66 9.02
N VAL A 152 -85.42 72.82 7.76
CA VAL A 152 -84.04 72.63 7.30
C VAL A 152 -83.39 74.01 7.24
N PRO A 153 -82.44 74.34 8.14
CA PRO A 153 -81.72 75.60 8.06
C PRO A 153 -81.01 75.73 6.72
N VAL A 154 -81.13 76.88 6.06
CA VAL A 154 -80.39 77.16 4.83
C VAL A 154 -78.91 77.25 5.19
N LYS A 155 -78.03 76.55 4.44
CA LYS A 155 -76.59 76.57 4.67
C LYS A 155 -76.09 78.03 4.60
N SER A 156 -75.76 78.60 5.76
CA SER A 156 -75.19 79.95 5.88
C SER A 156 -73.70 79.82 6.18
N GLY A 157 -72.90 79.84 5.12
CA GLY A 157 -71.44 79.82 5.16
C GLY A 157 -70.88 79.96 3.74
N ARG A 158 -69.70 80.54 3.58
CA ARG A 158 -68.98 80.53 2.29
C ARG A 158 -68.21 79.22 2.18
N ASP A 159 -68.44 78.48 1.12
CA ASP A 159 -67.65 77.29 0.80
C ASP A 159 -66.29 77.72 0.26
N ALA A 160 -65.22 77.14 0.80
CA ALA A 160 -63.84 77.34 0.37
C ALA A 160 -63.19 75.98 0.19
N GLU A 161 -62.56 75.77 -0.97
CA GLU A 161 -61.69 74.64 -1.23
C GLU A 161 -60.24 75.13 -1.28
N SER A 162 -59.34 74.35 -0.71
CA SER A 162 -57.90 74.58 -0.77
C SER A 162 -57.27 73.35 -1.39
N GLN A 163 -56.61 73.54 -2.54
CA GLN A 163 -55.91 72.49 -3.27
C GLN A 163 -54.43 72.84 -3.34
N ILE A 164 -53.59 71.84 -3.11
CA ILE A 164 -52.14 71.93 -3.31
C ILE A 164 -51.84 71.55 -4.76
N ASN A 165 -51.09 72.40 -5.47
CA ASN A 165 -50.70 72.16 -6.86
C ASN A 165 -49.38 71.38 -6.94
N GLU A 166 -49.11 70.77 -8.09
CA GLU A 166 -47.85 70.07 -8.34
C GLU A 166 -46.66 71.05 -8.19
N GLY A 167 -45.73 70.73 -7.29
CA GLY A 167 -44.54 71.53 -7.00
C GLY A 167 -44.64 72.49 -5.80
N ASP A 168 -45.82 72.65 -5.18
CA ASP A 168 -46.03 73.64 -4.11
C ASP A 168 -45.37 73.26 -2.76
N LEU A 169 -45.08 71.96 -2.55
CA LEU A 169 -44.42 71.44 -1.33
C LEU A 169 -43.07 70.75 -1.60
N PHE A 170 -42.56 70.80 -2.83
CA PHE A 170 -41.31 70.12 -3.14
C PHE A 170 -40.10 70.92 -2.62
N HIS A 171 -39.34 70.31 -1.70
CA HIS A 171 -38.04 70.82 -1.25
C HIS A 171 -36.93 69.97 -1.86
N PHE A 172 -36.10 70.58 -2.70
CA PHE A 172 -35.08 69.85 -3.46
C PHE A 172 -34.02 69.21 -2.57
N ASP A 173 -33.54 69.94 -1.56
CA ASP A 173 -32.47 69.46 -0.68
C ASP A 173 -32.91 68.20 0.08
N ASP A 174 -34.16 68.16 0.56
CA ASP A 174 -34.71 67.00 1.28
C ASP A 174 -34.95 65.80 0.36
N ALA A 175 -35.31 66.07 -0.90
CA ALA A 175 -35.62 65.04 -1.89
C ALA A 175 -34.35 64.41 -2.51
N VAL A 176 -33.24 65.14 -2.56
CA VAL A 176 -31.99 64.68 -3.17
C VAL A 176 -31.11 63.89 -2.19
N ASP A 177 -31.25 64.13 -0.89
CA ASP A 177 -30.48 63.45 0.17
C ASP A 177 -30.49 61.90 0.04
N PRO A 178 -31.64 61.21 -0.12
CA PRO A 178 -31.64 59.75 -0.28
C PRO A 178 -30.96 59.28 -1.58
N ILE A 179 -30.99 60.11 -2.63
CA ILE A 179 -30.37 59.79 -3.91
C ILE A 179 -28.84 59.88 -3.79
N LEU A 180 -28.34 60.94 -3.15
CA LEU A 180 -26.92 61.14 -2.90
C LEU A 180 -26.36 60.07 -1.97
N ASP A 181 -27.07 59.72 -0.89
CA ASP A 181 -26.65 58.67 0.03
C ASP A 181 -26.48 57.32 -0.68
N VAL A 182 -27.43 56.97 -1.54
CA VAL A 182 -27.34 55.72 -2.32
C VAL A 182 -26.22 55.79 -3.35
N MET A 183 -26.04 56.94 -4.03
CA MET A 183 -24.97 57.10 -5.01
C MET A 183 -23.59 57.01 -4.37
N VAL A 184 -23.35 57.76 -3.30
CA VAL A 184 -22.07 57.76 -2.57
C VAL A 184 -21.83 56.41 -1.90
N GLY A 185 -22.86 55.82 -1.29
CA GLY A 185 -22.77 54.49 -0.68
C GLY A 185 -22.36 53.43 -1.71
N LYS A 186 -23.02 53.38 -2.87
CA LYS A 186 -22.70 52.42 -3.92
C LYS A 186 -21.34 52.65 -4.55
N THR A 187 -20.93 53.90 -4.79
CA THR A 187 -19.61 54.18 -5.39
C THR A 187 -18.49 53.79 -4.44
N LEU A 188 -18.62 54.08 -3.14
CA LEU A 188 -17.64 53.68 -2.13
C LEU A 188 -17.60 52.16 -1.94
N GLU A 189 -18.76 51.51 -1.89
CA GLU A 189 -18.84 50.04 -1.77
C GLU A 189 -18.19 49.36 -2.98
N GLN A 190 -18.50 49.82 -4.20
CA GLN A 190 -17.91 49.29 -5.42
C GLN A 190 -16.39 49.51 -5.45
N ALA A 191 -15.92 50.71 -5.15
CA ALA A 191 -14.48 51.01 -5.11
C ALA A 191 -13.74 50.15 -4.08
N MET A 192 -14.33 49.94 -2.90
CA MET A 192 -13.74 49.08 -1.87
C MET A 192 -13.67 47.62 -2.31
N LEU A 193 -14.72 47.10 -2.96
CA LEU A 193 -14.73 45.74 -3.49
C LEU A 193 -13.70 45.55 -4.60
N GLU A 194 -13.53 46.53 -5.49
CA GLU A 194 -12.53 46.49 -6.56
C GLU A 194 -11.11 46.45 -5.98
N VAL A 195 -10.78 47.31 -5.02
CA VAL A 195 -9.45 47.32 -4.36
C VAL A 195 -9.17 45.98 -3.66
N LEU A 196 -10.15 45.44 -2.92
CA LEU A 196 -9.99 44.14 -2.26
C LEU A 196 -9.76 43.00 -3.25
N GLN A 197 -10.45 43.02 -4.40
CA GLN A 197 -10.25 42.05 -5.46
C GLN A 197 -8.87 42.17 -6.10
N GLU A 198 -8.38 43.39 -6.34
CA GLU A 198 -7.03 43.63 -6.86
C GLU A 198 -5.96 43.07 -5.91
N GLU A 199 -6.06 43.35 -4.62
CA GLU A 199 -5.15 42.82 -3.60
C GLU A 199 -5.17 41.28 -3.53
N GLU A 200 -6.36 40.67 -3.60
CA GLU A 200 -6.48 39.20 -3.63
C GLU A 200 -5.81 38.61 -4.88
N LEU A 201 -6.03 39.22 -6.05
CA LEU A 201 -5.41 38.78 -7.31
C LEU A 201 -3.88 38.90 -7.26
N GLU A 202 -3.34 39.95 -6.64
CA GLU A 202 -1.90 40.11 -6.43
C GLU A 202 -1.33 39.03 -5.51
N LEU A 203 -2.02 38.73 -4.40
CA LEU A 203 -1.61 37.67 -3.48
C LEU A 203 -1.60 36.30 -4.17
N LEU A 204 -2.64 36.00 -4.97
CA LEU A 204 -2.72 34.76 -5.74
C LEU A 204 -1.60 34.65 -6.77
N ARG A 205 -1.27 35.75 -7.47
CA ARG A 205 -0.13 35.79 -8.41
C ARG A 205 1.20 35.52 -7.70
N GLN A 206 1.43 36.16 -6.55
CA GLN A 206 2.64 35.92 -5.75
C GLN A 206 2.73 34.45 -5.32
N GLN A 207 1.62 33.89 -4.83
CA GLN A 207 1.56 32.48 -4.44
C GLN A 207 1.83 31.53 -5.61
N GLN A 208 1.28 31.81 -6.79
CA GLN A 208 1.55 31.03 -8.01
C GLN A 208 3.03 31.09 -8.41
N LEU A 209 3.64 32.28 -8.38
CA LEU A 209 5.06 32.46 -8.68
C LEU A 209 5.94 31.69 -7.70
N GLU A 210 5.68 31.77 -6.39
CA GLU A 210 6.41 31.00 -5.38
C GLU A 210 6.27 29.49 -5.61
N PHE A 211 5.05 29.03 -5.92
CA PHE A 211 4.80 27.62 -6.18
C PHE A 211 5.55 27.14 -7.43
N GLU A 212 5.54 27.93 -8.50
CA GLU A 212 6.29 27.61 -9.71
C GLU A 212 7.80 27.60 -9.48
N GLN A 213 8.32 28.55 -8.70
CA GLN A 213 9.74 28.57 -8.35
C GLN A 213 10.14 27.32 -7.58
N ARG A 214 9.40 26.97 -6.51
CA ARG A 214 9.63 25.73 -5.75
C ARG A 214 9.54 24.50 -6.65
N ARG A 215 8.55 24.43 -7.53
CA ARG A 215 8.39 23.32 -8.47
C ARG A 215 9.56 23.20 -9.44
N LYS A 216 10.10 24.33 -9.94
CA LYS A 216 11.27 24.36 -10.82
C LYS A 216 12.53 23.89 -10.07
N GLU A 217 12.70 24.31 -8.83
CA GLU A 217 13.79 23.87 -7.95
C GLU A 217 13.73 22.37 -7.68
N GLU A 218 12.56 21.85 -7.29
CA GLU A 218 12.33 20.42 -7.06
C GLU A 218 12.59 19.59 -8.32
N LEU A 219 12.14 20.07 -9.49
CA LEU A 219 12.36 19.38 -10.77
C LEU A 219 13.85 19.34 -11.14
N LEU A 220 14.58 20.43 -10.91
CA LEU A 220 16.01 20.49 -11.18
C LEU A 220 16.80 19.59 -10.21
N GLU A 221 16.40 19.52 -8.95
CA GLU A 221 16.99 18.59 -7.98
C GLU A 221 16.73 17.13 -8.37
N ALA A 222 15.49 16.80 -8.75
CA ALA A 222 15.13 15.45 -9.21
C ALA A 222 15.96 15.03 -10.43
N GLN A 223 16.12 15.91 -11.43
CA GLN A 223 16.96 15.64 -12.60
C GLN A 223 18.43 15.40 -12.23
N ARG A 224 18.97 16.17 -11.27
CA ARG A 224 20.34 15.98 -10.77
C ARG A 224 20.51 14.63 -10.10
N LEU A 225 19.54 14.21 -9.28
CA LEU A 225 19.55 12.90 -8.62
C LEU A 225 19.43 11.76 -9.62
N GLU A 226 18.51 11.86 -10.58
CA GLU A 226 18.33 10.85 -11.64
C GLU A 226 19.59 10.70 -12.49
N ALA A 227 20.23 11.80 -12.90
CA ALA A 227 21.48 11.75 -13.65
C ALA A 227 22.62 11.09 -12.85
N ARG A 228 22.67 11.33 -11.53
CA ARG A 228 23.64 10.68 -10.64
C ARG A 228 23.36 9.18 -10.53
N GLU A 229 22.12 8.78 -10.31
CA GLU A 229 21.72 7.37 -10.24
C GLU A 229 22.00 6.64 -11.54
N LYS A 230 21.71 7.26 -12.69
CA LYS A 230 22.00 6.70 -14.01
C LYS A 230 23.49 6.42 -14.19
N ARG A 231 24.37 7.36 -13.81
CA ARG A 231 25.83 7.15 -13.85
C ARG A 231 26.28 6.00 -12.96
N LEU A 232 25.76 5.93 -11.73
CA LEU A 232 26.09 4.85 -10.79
C LEU A 232 25.58 3.49 -11.29
N PHE A 233 24.40 3.46 -11.90
CA PHE A 233 23.82 2.27 -12.50
C PHE A 233 24.66 1.77 -13.68
N GLU A 234 25.03 2.67 -14.59
CA GLU A 234 25.91 2.36 -15.73
C GLU A 234 27.28 1.83 -15.27
N GLU A 235 27.89 2.45 -14.25
CA GLU A 235 29.15 1.95 -13.67
C GLU A 235 28.97 0.56 -13.05
N LYS A 236 27.91 0.36 -12.26
CA LYS A 236 27.60 -0.94 -11.64
C LYS A 236 27.40 -2.03 -12.68
N GLU A 237 26.66 -1.75 -13.75
CA GLU A 237 26.46 -2.69 -14.86
C GLU A 237 27.77 -2.99 -15.59
N ARG A 238 28.63 -1.98 -15.79
CA ARG A 238 29.97 -2.20 -16.37
C ARG A 238 30.83 -3.11 -15.47
N ARG A 239 30.83 -2.89 -14.16
CA ARG A 239 31.56 -3.71 -13.19
C ARG A 239 31.03 -5.15 -13.15
N LYS A 240 29.71 -5.35 -13.17
CA LYS A 240 29.11 -6.69 -13.24
C LYS A 240 29.54 -7.44 -14.50
N LYS A 241 29.50 -6.79 -15.67
CA LYS A 241 29.94 -7.41 -16.93
C LYS A 241 31.41 -7.83 -16.87
N GLN A 242 32.28 -6.96 -16.37
CA GLN A 242 33.70 -7.27 -16.17
C GLN A 242 33.91 -8.47 -15.24
N GLU A 243 33.17 -8.53 -14.13
CA GLU A 243 33.29 -9.64 -13.18
C GLU A 243 32.76 -10.96 -13.76
N ILE A 244 31.64 -10.93 -14.49
CA ILE A 244 31.11 -12.11 -15.20
C ILE A 244 32.14 -12.63 -16.19
N GLU A 245 32.76 -11.75 -16.99
CA GLU A 245 33.80 -12.16 -17.92
C GLU A 245 35.05 -12.70 -17.22
N ARG A 246 35.46 -12.08 -16.11
CA ARG A 246 36.58 -12.57 -15.29
C ARG A 246 36.30 -13.97 -14.77
N ILE A 247 35.13 -14.20 -14.17
CA ILE A 247 34.72 -15.51 -13.65
C ILE A 247 34.67 -16.55 -14.78
N LYS A 248 34.16 -16.17 -15.96
CA LYS A 248 34.14 -17.07 -17.11
C LYS A 248 35.56 -17.46 -17.55
N ARG A 249 36.47 -16.49 -17.69
CA ARG A 249 37.87 -16.77 -18.02
C ARG A 249 38.55 -17.63 -16.95
N GLU A 250 38.31 -17.35 -15.68
CA GLU A 250 38.86 -18.12 -14.55
C GLU A 250 38.35 -19.57 -14.55
N LYS A 251 37.07 -19.78 -14.86
CA LYS A 251 36.50 -21.13 -14.99
C LYS A 251 37.16 -21.89 -16.15
N GLU A 252 37.28 -21.26 -17.32
CA GLU A 252 37.92 -21.86 -18.49
C GLU A 252 39.41 -22.20 -18.24
N THR A 253 40.16 -21.31 -17.59
CA THR A 253 41.57 -21.56 -17.26
C THR A 253 41.70 -22.64 -16.21
N ARG A 254 40.83 -22.66 -15.19
CA ARG A 254 40.78 -23.71 -14.17
C ARG A 254 40.49 -25.07 -14.77
N GLU A 255 39.50 -25.19 -15.67
CA GLU A 255 39.18 -26.44 -16.36
C GLU A 255 40.36 -26.93 -17.20
N LYS A 256 41.01 -26.05 -17.96
CA LYS A 256 42.22 -26.38 -18.73
C LYS A 256 43.37 -26.85 -17.84
N LEU A 257 43.59 -26.18 -16.70
CA LEU A 257 44.62 -26.56 -15.75
C LEU A 257 44.32 -27.94 -15.13
N GLN A 258 43.07 -28.17 -14.74
CA GLN A 258 42.62 -29.46 -14.20
C GLN A 258 42.80 -30.58 -15.22
N ALA A 259 42.38 -30.38 -16.47
CA ALA A 259 42.56 -31.36 -17.54
C ALA A 259 44.05 -31.67 -17.78
N ARG A 260 44.92 -30.64 -17.78
CA ARG A 260 46.37 -30.82 -17.89
C ARG A 260 46.97 -31.59 -16.72
N GLN A 261 46.57 -31.26 -15.49
CA GLN A 261 47.04 -31.95 -14.29
C GLN A 261 46.58 -33.41 -14.28
N PHE A 262 45.32 -33.67 -14.63
CA PHE A 262 44.77 -35.02 -14.76
C PHE A 262 45.54 -35.83 -15.81
N ALA A 263 45.73 -35.28 -17.01
CA ALA A 263 46.49 -35.93 -18.06
C ALA A 263 47.92 -36.24 -17.61
N LYS A 264 48.59 -35.31 -16.92
CA LYS A 264 49.94 -35.54 -16.37
C LYS A 264 49.96 -36.70 -15.38
N VAL A 265 49.06 -36.71 -14.40
CA VAL A 265 48.99 -37.78 -13.39
C VAL A 265 48.64 -39.13 -14.01
N TYR A 266 47.70 -39.15 -14.97
CA TYR A 266 47.29 -40.35 -15.68
C TYR A 266 48.42 -40.94 -16.53
N LEU A 267 49.12 -40.08 -17.29
CA LEU A 267 50.21 -40.50 -18.19
C LEU A 267 51.48 -40.90 -17.43
N MET A 268 51.77 -40.29 -16.26
CA MET A 268 53.01 -40.54 -15.50
C MET A 268 53.23 -42.02 -15.16
N ASN A 269 52.15 -42.78 -14.95
CA ASN A 269 52.23 -44.22 -14.66
C ASN A 269 51.71 -45.09 -15.80
N LEU A 270 51.37 -44.51 -16.96
CA LEU A 270 50.85 -45.27 -18.09
C LEU A 270 51.93 -46.17 -18.67
N GLU A 271 53.14 -45.65 -18.87
CA GLU A 271 54.27 -46.42 -19.39
C GLU A 271 54.53 -47.65 -18.51
N ASN A 272 54.71 -47.46 -17.20
CA ASN A 272 54.93 -48.56 -16.27
C ASN A 272 53.78 -49.59 -16.28
N ARG A 273 52.52 -49.13 -16.36
CA ARG A 273 51.35 -50.04 -16.44
C ARG A 273 51.30 -50.82 -17.75
N VAL A 274 51.61 -50.18 -18.87
CA VAL A 274 51.64 -50.82 -20.19
C VAL A 274 52.80 -51.80 -20.28
N PHE A 275 53.99 -51.43 -19.78
CA PHE A 275 55.15 -52.33 -19.73
C PHE A 275 54.90 -53.53 -18.81
N ALA A 276 54.36 -53.32 -17.61
CA ALA A 276 53.99 -54.43 -16.73
C ALA A 276 52.96 -55.36 -17.39
N ARG A 277 51.92 -54.79 -18.02
CA ARG A 277 50.91 -55.59 -18.73
C ARG A 277 51.50 -56.37 -19.92
N LEU A 278 52.37 -55.76 -20.72
CA LEU A 278 53.05 -56.43 -21.84
C LEU A 278 54.00 -57.53 -21.35
N GLN A 279 54.64 -57.33 -20.19
CA GLN A 279 55.46 -58.34 -19.55
C GLN A 279 54.61 -59.50 -19.02
N ASP A 280 53.49 -59.22 -18.36
CA ASP A 280 52.54 -60.23 -17.87
C ASP A 280 51.91 -61.02 -19.04
N GLU A 281 51.63 -60.36 -20.17
CA GLU A 281 51.16 -60.99 -21.40
C GLU A 281 52.28 -61.76 -22.16
N GLY A 282 53.52 -61.70 -21.68
CA GLY A 282 54.64 -62.50 -22.20
C GLY A 282 55.27 -61.97 -23.49
N TRP A 283 55.00 -60.72 -23.88
CA TRP A 283 55.58 -60.13 -25.11
C TRP A 283 57.08 -59.84 -24.98
N PHE A 284 57.56 -59.56 -23.77
CA PHE A 284 59.00 -59.42 -23.50
C PHE A 284 59.60 -60.81 -23.21
N CYS A 285 59.80 -61.61 -24.25
CA CYS A 285 60.58 -62.84 -24.13
C CYS A 285 62.05 -62.49 -23.87
N ASP A 286 62.71 -63.24 -22.99
CA ASP A 286 64.16 -63.19 -22.89
C ASP A 286 64.75 -63.67 -24.22
N ARG A 287 65.42 -62.77 -24.92
CA ARG A 287 66.01 -63.03 -26.24
C ARG A 287 66.95 -64.24 -26.20
N VAL A 288 67.65 -64.45 -25.09
CA VAL A 288 68.55 -65.60 -24.93
C VAL A 288 67.75 -66.89 -24.78
N LEU A 289 66.66 -66.90 -24.02
CA LEU A 289 65.80 -68.09 -23.92
C LEU A 289 65.14 -68.41 -25.26
N HIS A 290 64.71 -67.40 -26.02
CA HIS A 290 64.13 -67.61 -27.34
C HIS A 290 65.17 -68.14 -28.34
N GLU A 291 66.37 -67.56 -28.40
CA GLU A 291 67.47 -68.07 -29.25
C GLU A 291 67.88 -69.50 -28.83
N VAL A 292 67.89 -69.81 -27.53
CA VAL A 292 68.15 -71.18 -27.06
C VAL A 292 67.02 -72.14 -27.45
N GLU A 293 65.77 -71.72 -27.32
CA GLU A 293 64.61 -72.55 -27.59
C GLU A 293 64.40 -72.84 -29.08
N PHE A 294 64.58 -71.81 -29.92
CA PHE A 294 64.28 -71.89 -31.35
C PHE A 294 65.50 -72.16 -32.23
N ASP A 295 66.72 -71.77 -31.83
CA ASP A 295 67.92 -72.00 -32.64
C ASP A 295 68.79 -73.13 -32.05
N PHE A 296 69.10 -73.09 -30.75
CA PHE A 296 70.04 -74.04 -30.13
C PHE A 296 69.44 -75.43 -29.89
N PHE A 297 68.22 -75.55 -29.36
CA PHE A 297 67.62 -76.87 -29.11
C PHE A 297 67.41 -77.66 -30.40
N PRO A 298 66.88 -77.10 -31.50
CA PRO A 298 66.79 -77.82 -32.76
C PRO A 298 68.16 -78.27 -33.28
N TRP A 299 69.16 -77.39 -33.24
CA TRP A 299 70.53 -77.73 -33.63
C TRP A 299 71.12 -78.87 -32.76
N LEU A 300 70.97 -78.80 -31.44
CA LEU A 300 71.45 -79.83 -30.52
C LEU A 300 70.74 -81.16 -30.75
N MET A 301 69.42 -81.14 -30.95
CA MET A 301 68.63 -82.34 -31.23
C MET A 301 69.05 -82.99 -32.56
N GLU A 302 69.33 -82.19 -33.58
CA GLU A 302 69.86 -82.66 -34.87
C GLU A 302 71.25 -83.30 -34.70
N GLU A 303 72.16 -82.66 -33.97
CA GLU A 303 73.52 -83.20 -33.75
C GLU A 303 73.47 -84.49 -32.92
N VAL A 304 72.62 -84.57 -31.90
CA VAL A 304 72.37 -85.80 -31.13
C VAL A 304 71.79 -86.90 -32.02
N GLU A 305 70.84 -86.57 -32.90
CA GLU A 305 70.29 -87.53 -33.86
C GLU A 305 71.37 -88.05 -34.81
N GLN A 306 72.26 -87.20 -35.31
CA GLN A 306 73.39 -87.62 -36.13
C GLN A 306 74.34 -88.57 -35.40
N VAL A 307 74.67 -88.30 -34.13
CA VAL A 307 75.51 -89.17 -33.30
C VAL A 307 74.82 -90.51 -33.03
N LEU A 308 73.53 -90.50 -32.69
CA LEU A 308 72.74 -91.72 -32.51
C LEU A 308 72.62 -92.53 -33.81
N ALA A 309 72.47 -91.87 -34.96
CA ALA A 309 72.45 -92.51 -36.27
C ALA A 309 73.81 -93.11 -36.65
N LYS A 310 74.94 -92.43 -36.33
CA LYS A 310 76.29 -93.00 -36.46
C LYS A 310 76.45 -94.24 -35.56
N LYS A 311 76.01 -94.17 -34.30
CA LYS A 311 76.07 -95.31 -33.36
C LYS A 311 75.17 -96.47 -33.80
N ARG A 312 73.98 -96.18 -34.33
CA ARG A 312 73.06 -97.19 -34.88
C ARG A 312 73.68 -97.88 -36.09
N ARG A 313 74.25 -97.12 -37.04
CA ARG A 313 75.00 -97.66 -38.19
C ARG A 313 76.18 -98.53 -37.75
N ALA A 314 76.97 -98.07 -36.78
CA ALA A 314 78.08 -98.85 -36.24
C ALA A 314 77.61 -100.16 -35.60
N ARG A 315 76.51 -100.16 -34.84
CA ARG A 315 75.91 -101.38 -34.30
C ARG A 315 75.44 -102.34 -35.39
N VAL A 316 74.75 -101.85 -36.43
CA VAL A 316 74.32 -102.68 -37.57
C VAL A 316 75.54 -103.30 -38.28
N LEU A 317 76.61 -102.53 -38.50
CA LEU A 317 77.84 -103.05 -39.10
C LEU A 317 78.51 -104.12 -38.23
N VAL A 318 78.54 -103.92 -36.90
CA VAL A 318 79.06 -104.94 -35.97
C VAL A 318 78.16 -106.19 -35.97
N ASP A 319 76.85 -106.03 -35.96
CA ASP A 319 75.89 -107.15 -36.03
C ASP A 319 76.03 -107.91 -37.37
N ASP A 320 76.20 -107.21 -38.50
CA ASP A 320 76.46 -107.82 -39.81
C ASP A 320 77.81 -108.55 -39.85
N LEU A 321 78.85 -107.98 -39.24
CA LEU A 321 80.16 -108.61 -39.13
C LEU A 321 80.10 -109.87 -38.24
N ILE A 322 79.37 -109.81 -37.12
CA ILE A 322 79.09 -110.99 -36.28
C ILE A 322 78.30 -112.04 -37.09
N ARG A 323 77.27 -111.65 -37.85
CA ARG A 323 76.50 -112.56 -38.71
C ARG A 323 77.37 -113.21 -39.78
N GLN A 324 78.26 -112.47 -40.44
CA GLN A 324 79.20 -113.01 -41.42
C GLN A 324 80.18 -114.01 -40.79
N VAL A 325 80.72 -113.71 -39.60
CA VAL A 325 81.60 -114.62 -38.88
C VAL A 325 80.86 -115.90 -38.44
N VAL A 326 79.62 -115.79 -37.95
CA VAL A 326 78.80 -116.95 -37.58
C VAL A 326 78.42 -117.78 -38.81
N ALA A 327 78.11 -117.16 -39.95
CA ALA A 327 77.86 -117.87 -41.21
C ALA A 327 79.11 -118.63 -41.69
N MET A 328 80.29 -118.01 -41.64
CA MET A 328 81.55 -118.69 -41.98
C MET A 328 81.86 -119.86 -41.02
N GLN A 329 81.45 -119.79 -39.75
CA GLN A 329 81.60 -120.89 -38.79
C GLN A 329 80.57 -122.03 -38.96
N LEU A 330 79.42 -121.77 -39.59
CA LEU A 330 78.42 -122.80 -39.90
C LEU A 330 78.71 -123.52 -41.23
N GLU A 331 79.52 -122.93 -42.11
CA GLU A 331 80.00 -123.53 -43.37
C GLU A 331 81.33 -124.30 -43.21
N SER A 332 81.89 -124.37 -42.00
CA SER A 332 83.04 -125.21 -41.61
C SER A 332 82.60 -126.37 -40.70
#